data_AF-A0A3S0XDD4-F1
#
_entry.id   AF-A0A3S0XDD4-F1
#
_cell.length_a   1.000
_cell.length_b   1.000
_cell.length_c   1.000
_cell.angle_alpha   90.00
_cell.angle_beta   90.00
_cell.angle_gamma   90.00
#
_symmetry.space_group_name_H-M   'P 1'
#
loop_
_entity.id
_entity.type
_entity.pdbx_description
1 polymer ?
#
loop_
_entity_poly.entity_id
_entity_poly.type
_entity_poly.pdbx_seq_one_letter_code
_entity_poly.pdbx_strand_id
1 'polypeptide(L)'
;MARTADGRAAVTPAADVPVPHDITGRAVPSAVRTDASPAIDGAESPAEYAGRARAKRPRNPLAGPYGHPLHAIAITLPIGAWTASIVFDVIAFFVDDASAFTTGAAVLVAIGLVGAFAAALLGFLDYGQIPAGTRARMVATVHMVANLVAMALFAVSLVIRWFAGFDEISVFAFVVSLIAMAIVGGSGALGGELAYHFGVRVADEDEQARVFGAKRR
;
A
#
# COMPACT_ATOMS: atom_id res chain seq x y z
N MET A 1 28.09 65.51 2.35
CA MET A 1 28.69 64.65 1.31
C MET A 1 28.63 63.22 1.83
N ALA A 2 27.64 62.43 1.41
CA ALA A 2 27.77 61.24 0.53
C ALA A 2 28.66 60.13 1.15
N ARG A 3 28.27 58.85 1.28
CA ARG A 3 27.41 58.00 0.45
C ARG A 3 27.06 56.71 1.24
N THR A 4 25.85 56.19 1.06
CA THR A 4 25.40 54.86 1.48
C THR A 4 25.96 53.79 0.53
N ALA A 5 26.24 52.58 1.04
CA ALA A 5 26.54 51.40 0.23
C ALA A 5 25.61 50.26 0.67
N ASP A 6 24.62 49.97 -0.18
CA ASP A 6 23.66 48.88 -0.06
C ASP A 6 24.26 47.63 -0.72
N GLY A 7 24.34 46.54 0.04
CA GLY A 7 25.01 45.28 -0.33
C GLY A 7 24.02 44.15 -0.58
N ARG A 8 23.15 44.27 -1.60
CA ARG A 8 22.29 43.16 -2.03
C ARG A 8 23.02 42.26 -3.02
N ALA A 9 23.32 41.03 -2.59
CA ALA A 9 23.79 39.95 -3.45
C ALA A 9 22.70 39.53 -4.45
N ALA A 10 23.07 39.35 -5.72
CA ALA A 10 22.18 38.89 -6.78
C ALA A 10 21.88 37.39 -6.63
N VAL A 11 20.60 37.03 -6.66
CA VAL A 11 20.10 35.64 -6.70
C VAL A 11 19.91 35.24 -8.17
N THR A 12 20.53 34.16 -8.59
CA THR A 12 20.33 33.55 -9.92
C THR A 12 18.95 32.86 -9.99
N PRO A 13 18.25 32.85 -11.15
CA PRO A 13 16.98 32.16 -11.26
C PRO A 13 17.19 30.63 -11.26
N ALA A 14 16.38 29.92 -10.47
CA ALA A 14 16.35 28.47 -10.46
C ALA A 14 15.77 27.95 -11.79
N ALA A 15 16.37 26.88 -12.34
CA ALA A 15 15.89 26.17 -13.52
C ALA A 15 14.46 25.62 -13.28
N ASP A 16 13.64 25.61 -14.35
CA ASP A 16 12.27 25.11 -14.34
C ASP A 16 12.20 23.64 -13.89
N VAL A 17 11.73 23.42 -12.66
CA VAL A 17 11.42 22.09 -12.15
C VAL A 17 10.03 21.67 -12.67
N PRO A 18 9.87 20.47 -13.24
CA PRO A 18 8.58 19.99 -13.72
C PRO A 18 7.51 20.00 -12.62
N VAL A 19 6.29 20.44 -12.95
CA VAL A 19 5.17 20.45 -12.00
C VAL A 19 4.70 19.01 -11.76
N PRO A 20 4.64 18.52 -10.51
CA PRO A 20 4.13 17.18 -10.21
C PRO A 20 2.64 17.08 -10.56
N HIS A 21 2.17 15.93 -11.03
CA HIS A 21 0.75 15.67 -11.29
C HIS A 21 0.25 14.52 -10.39
N ASP A 22 -1.00 14.59 -9.94
CA ASP A 22 -1.66 13.49 -9.21
C ASP A 22 -2.06 12.33 -10.15
N ILE A 23 -2.58 11.24 -9.57
CA ILE A 23 -3.03 10.04 -10.31
C ILE A 23 -4.19 10.32 -11.29
N THR A 24 -4.84 11.48 -11.19
CA THR A 24 -5.90 11.94 -12.10
C THR A 24 -5.38 12.94 -13.15
N GLY A 25 -4.07 13.22 -13.16
CA GLY A 25 -3.40 14.13 -14.10
C GLY A 25 -3.46 15.60 -13.69
N ARG A 26 -3.94 15.96 -12.50
CA ARG A 26 -4.00 17.36 -12.06
C ARG A 26 -2.66 17.83 -11.52
N ALA A 27 -2.23 19.01 -11.93
CA ALA A 27 -1.03 19.67 -11.41
C ALA A 27 -1.16 19.87 -9.89
N VAL A 28 -0.16 19.43 -9.14
CA VAL A 28 -0.04 19.62 -7.71
C VAL A 28 0.51 21.03 -7.48
N PRO A 29 -0.19 21.92 -6.75
CA PRO A 29 0.30 23.26 -6.49
C PRO A 29 1.68 23.21 -5.80
N SER A 30 2.67 23.84 -6.42
CA SER A 30 4.00 24.04 -5.83
C SER A 30 3.85 24.82 -4.53
N ALA A 31 4.14 24.17 -3.39
CA ALA A 31 4.17 24.83 -2.10
C ALA A 31 5.35 25.82 -2.08
N VAL A 32 5.02 27.09 -2.27
CA VAL A 32 5.93 28.21 -2.12
C VAL A 32 6.56 28.19 -0.72
N ARG A 33 7.88 28.34 -0.69
CA ARG A 33 8.68 28.65 0.49
C ARG A 33 8.17 29.93 1.14
N THR A 34 7.77 29.87 2.41
CA THR A 34 7.65 31.06 3.27
C THR A 34 8.23 30.78 4.66
N ASP A 35 9.31 31.48 4.96
CA ASP A 35 9.52 32.07 6.27
C ASP A 35 8.29 32.90 6.68
N ALA A 36 7.90 32.83 7.94
CA ALA A 36 6.62 33.27 8.51
C ALA A 36 5.44 32.28 8.32
N SER A 37 4.98 31.72 9.45
CA SER A 37 3.74 30.94 9.55
C SER A 37 2.57 31.76 9.02
N PRO A 38 1.89 31.33 7.94
CA PRO A 38 0.61 31.89 7.59
C PRO A 38 -0.42 31.31 8.55
N ALA A 39 -1.13 32.18 9.26
CA ALA A 39 -2.42 31.81 9.85
C ALA A 39 -3.33 31.37 8.70
N ILE A 40 -3.54 30.07 8.58
CA ILE A 40 -4.44 29.44 7.61
C ILE A 40 -5.88 29.55 8.13
N ASP A 41 -6.74 30.24 7.38
CA ASP A 41 -8.19 30.10 7.50
C ASP A 41 -8.54 28.62 7.26
N GLY A 42 -8.86 27.88 8.33
CA GLY A 42 -9.08 26.43 8.30
C GLY A 42 -8.01 25.60 9.04
N ALA A 43 -7.43 26.11 10.12
CA ALA A 43 -6.58 25.33 11.01
C ALA A 43 -7.27 24.01 11.41
N GLU A 44 -6.61 22.88 11.12
CA GLU A 44 -7.07 21.54 11.50
C GLU A 44 -7.44 21.52 12.99
N SER A 45 -8.61 20.95 13.31
CA SER A 45 -9.00 20.86 14.72
C SER A 45 -8.01 19.96 15.48
N PRO A 46 -7.78 20.19 16.78
CA PRO A 46 -6.90 19.34 17.58
C PRO A 46 -7.27 17.85 17.53
N ALA A 47 -8.56 17.54 17.37
CA ALA A 47 -9.07 16.17 17.25
C ALA A 47 -8.71 15.53 15.91
N GLU A 48 -8.78 16.27 14.80
CA GLU A 48 -8.36 15.80 13.47
C GLU A 48 -6.85 15.55 13.44
N TYR A 49 -6.06 16.49 13.98
CA TYR A 49 -4.61 16.34 14.09
C TYR A 49 -4.24 15.09 14.92
N ALA A 50 -4.84 14.94 16.10
CA ALA A 50 -4.61 13.77 16.96
C ALA A 50 -5.03 12.46 16.27
N GLY A 51 -6.13 12.48 15.52
CA GLY A 51 -6.61 11.34 14.75
C GLY A 51 -5.63 10.93 13.64
N ARG A 52 -5.10 11.91 12.90
CA ARG A 52 -4.09 11.71 11.87
C ARG A 52 -2.79 11.17 12.45
N ALA A 53 -2.28 11.79 13.52
CA ALA A 53 -1.08 11.36 14.23
C ALA A 53 -1.23 9.93 14.75
N ARG A 54 -2.41 9.57 15.27
CA ARG A 54 -2.72 8.20 15.69
C ARG A 54 -2.65 7.19 14.55
N ALA A 55 -3.16 7.51 13.36
CA ALA A 55 -3.12 6.63 12.19
C ALA A 55 -1.70 6.29 11.70
N LYS A 56 -0.71 7.11 12.05
CA LYS A 56 0.72 6.85 11.75
C LYS A 56 1.36 5.87 12.74
N ARG A 57 0.81 5.75 13.95
CA ARG A 57 1.41 4.98 15.05
C ARG A 57 0.91 3.53 15.06
N PRO A 58 1.77 2.57 15.46
CA PRO A 58 1.33 1.19 15.63
C PRO A 58 0.34 1.09 16.80
N ARG A 59 -0.64 0.20 16.69
CA ARG A 59 -1.54 -0.12 17.81
C ARG A 59 -0.81 -0.76 18.98
N ASN A 60 0.11 -1.68 18.66
CA ASN A 60 0.91 -2.48 19.59
C ASN A 60 2.13 -3.05 18.83
N PRO A 61 3.09 -3.72 19.50
CA PRO A 61 4.27 -4.27 18.83
C PRO A 61 3.97 -5.30 17.74
N LEU A 62 2.83 -6.01 17.80
CA LEU A 62 2.44 -6.97 16.77
C LEU A 62 2.10 -6.29 15.44
N ALA A 63 1.72 -5.01 15.42
CA ALA A 63 1.52 -4.23 14.19
C ALA A 63 2.84 -3.75 13.54
N GLY A 64 3.98 -4.08 14.15
CA GLY A 64 5.31 -3.67 13.72
C GLY A 64 5.77 -2.34 14.29
N PRO A 65 7.06 -2.00 14.10
CA PRO A 65 7.61 -0.72 14.54
C PRO A 65 6.92 0.49 13.89
N TYR A 66 7.20 1.66 14.44
CA TYR A 66 6.80 2.92 13.81
C TYR A 66 7.45 3.06 12.44
N GLY A 67 6.68 3.49 11.43
CA GLY A 67 7.16 3.57 10.04
C GLY A 67 7.42 2.23 9.33
N HIS A 68 7.32 1.09 10.04
CA HIS A 68 7.57 -0.25 9.50
C HIS A 68 6.40 -1.19 9.82
N PRO A 69 5.23 -1.00 9.15
CA PRO A 69 4.07 -1.85 9.39
C PRO A 69 4.34 -3.30 8.96
N LEU A 70 4.14 -4.25 9.88
CA LEU A 70 4.31 -5.68 9.57
C LEU A 70 3.28 -6.16 8.54
N HIS A 71 2.09 -5.55 8.47
CA HIS A 71 1.11 -5.84 7.44
C HIS A 71 1.68 -5.66 6.02
N ALA A 72 2.39 -4.56 5.75
CA ALA A 72 2.97 -4.27 4.44
C ALA A 72 4.11 -5.24 4.06
N ILE A 73 4.78 -5.83 5.04
CA ILE A 73 5.77 -6.89 4.81
C ILE A 73 5.04 -8.21 4.56
N ALA A 74 4.03 -8.54 5.37
CA ALA A 74 3.32 -9.81 5.31
C ALA A 74 2.58 -10.02 3.98
N ILE A 75 2.04 -8.97 3.36
CA ILE A 75 1.35 -9.06 2.05
C ILE A 75 2.27 -9.49 0.90
N THR A 76 3.59 -9.41 1.04
CA THR A 76 4.52 -9.86 -0.02
C THR A 76 4.42 -11.37 -0.26
N LEU A 77 4.17 -12.15 0.80
CA LEU A 77 4.02 -13.60 0.73
C LEU A 77 2.81 -14.04 -0.10
N PRO A 78 1.55 -13.63 0.21
CA PRO A 78 0.40 -14.01 -0.59
C PRO A 78 0.49 -13.53 -2.04
N ILE A 79 0.95 -12.30 -2.28
CA ILE A 79 1.07 -11.76 -3.64
C ILE A 79 2.07 -12.58 -4.46
N GLY A 80 3.24 -12.88 -3.89
CA GLY A 80 4.25 -13.70 -4.57
C GLY A 80 3.77 -15.12 -4.83
N ALA A 81 3.18 -15.76 -3.82
CA ALA A 81 2.68 -17.13 -3.91
C ALA A 81 1.56 -17.27 -4.95
N TRP A 82 0.57 -16.38 -4.94
CA TRP A 82 -0.55 -16.42 -5.90
C TRP A 82 -0.14 -16.01 -7.32
N THR A 83 0.85 -15.12 -7.46
CA THR A 83 1.42 -14.85 -8.79
C THR A 83 2.12 -16.10 -9.33
N ALA A 84 2.93 -16.77 -8.51
CA ALA A 84 3.61 -18.00 -8.90
C ALA A 84 2.63 -19.14 -9.20
N SER A 85 1.51 -19.26 -8.46
CA SER A 85 0.51 -20.29 -8.74
C SER A 85 -0.14 -20.10 -10.11
N ILE A 86 -0.43 -18.86 -10.51
CA ILE A 86 -0.94 -18.53 -11.85
C ILE A 86 0.09 -18.88 -12.92
N VAL A 87 1.38 -18.61 -12.69
CA VAL A 87 2.46 -19.01 -13.62
C VAL A 87 2.50 -20.54 -13.77
N PHE A 88 2.34 -21.29 -12.69
CA PHE A 88 2.31 -22.75 -12.74
C PHE A 88 1.08 -23.26 -13.49
N ASP A 89 -0.09 -22.65 -13.29
CA ASP A 89 -1.29 -22.98 -14.07
C ASP A 89 -1.06 -22.71 -15.57
N VAL A 90 -0.40 -21.59 -15.93
CA VAL A 90 -0.06 -21.30 -17.33
C VAL A 90 0.86 -22.37 -17.89
N ILE A 91 1.90 -22.78 -17.18
CA ILE A 91 2.82 -23.84 -17.64
C ILE A 91 2.07 -25.16 -17.83
N ALA A 92 1.17 -25.51 -16.91
CA ALA A 92 0.37 -26.73 -16.96
C ALA A 92 -0.49 -26.87 -18.24
N PHE A 93 -0.83 -25.76 -18.92
CA PHE A 93 -1.53 -25.82 -20.21
C PHE A 93 -0.65 -26.27 -21.40
N PHE A 94 0.68 -26.23 -21.26
CA PHE A 94 1.61 -26.39 -22.39
C PHE A 94 2.59 -27.57 -22.22
N VAL A 95 2.44 -28.37 -21.19
CA VAL A 95 3.30 -29.54 -20.90
C VAL A 95 2.50 -30.83 -20.95
N ASP A 96 3.14 -31.93 -21.36
CA ASP A 96 2.48 -33.24 -21.48
C ASP A 96 2.12 -33.83 -20.11
N ASP A 97 2.98 -33.62 -19.09
CA ASP A 97 2.73 -33.99 -17.70
C ASP A 97 2.58 -32.72 -16.84
N ALA A 98 1.32 -32.37 -16.57
CA ALA A 98 0.95 -31.17 -15.82
C ALA A 98 0.97 -31.36 -14.29
N SER A 99 1.05 -32.60 -13.80
CA SER A 99 0.75 -32.98 -12.40
C SER A 99 1.60 -32.22 -11.37
N ALA A 100 2.88 -32.00 -11.66
CA ALA A 100 3.80 -31.27 -10.80
C ALA A 100 3.42 -29.77 -10.71
N PHE A 101 2.99 -29.17 -11.82
CA PHE A 101 2.64 -27.76 -11.90
C PHE A 101 1.29 -27.47 -11.27
N THR A 102 0.28 -28.30 -11.53
CA THR A 102 -1.06 -28.22 -10.92
C THR A 102 -0.99 -28.43 -9.40
N THR A 103 -0.21 -29.41 -8.93
CA THR A 103 0.05 -29.63 -7.50
C THR A 103 0.79 -28.44 -6.89
N GLY A 104 1.86 -27.98 -7.54
CA GLY A 104 2.62 -26.81 -7.08
C GLY A 104 1.76 -25.55 -7.00
N ALA A 105 0.89 -25.32 -7.99
CA ALA A 105 -0.04 -24.20 -7.99
C ALA A 105 -1.03 -24.29 -6.82
N ALA A 106 -1.57 -25.48 -6.51
CA ALA A 106 -2.45 -25.68 -5.36
C ALA A 106 -1.71 -25.41 -4.02
N VAL A 107 -0.48 -25.90 -3.87
CA VAL A 107 0.36 -25.62 -2.69
C VAL A 107 0.63 -24.13 -2.54
N LEU A 108 0.97 -23.44 -3.63
CA LEU A 108 1.20 -22.00 -3.63
C LEU A 108 -0.07 -21.20 -3.29
N VAL A 109 -1.24 -21.63 -3.77
CA VAL A 109 -2.53 -21.04 -3.36
C VAL A 109 -2.72 -21.19 -1.85
N ALA A 110 -2.45 -22.37 -1.29
CA ALA A 110 -2.55 -22.62 0.15
C ALA A 110 -1.56 -21.79 0.99
N ILE A 111 -0.29 -21.70 0.55
CA ILE A 111 0.73 -20.84 1.19
C ILE A 111 0.25 -19.39 1.18
N GLY A 112 -0.27 -18.93 0.04
CA GLY A 112 -0.81 -17.58 -0.07
C GLY A 112 -2.01 -17.35 0.86
N LEU A 113 -2.91 -18.33 1.05
CA LEU A 113 -4.01 -18.20 2.00
C LEU A 113 -3.53 -18.05 3.45
N VAL A 114 -2.53 -18.81 3.87
CA VAL A 114 -1.92 -18.68 5.20
C VAL A 114 -1.28 -17.29 5.37
N GLY A 115 -0.52 -16.85 4.37
CA GLY A 115 0.09 -15.51 4.36
C GLY A 115 -0.95 -14.38 4.38
N ALA A 116 -2.02 -14.50 3.58
CA ALA A 116 -3.11 -13.54 3.51
C ALA A 116 -3.86 -13.45 4.84
N PHE A 117 -4.10 -14.57 5.51
CA PHE A 117 -4.71 -14.58 6.84
C PHE A 117 -3.86 -13.84 7.87
N ALA A 118 -2.55 -14.12 7.92
CA ALA A 118 -1.63 -13.40 8.79
C ALA A 118 -1.61 -11.89 8.48
N ALA A 119 -1.54 -11.53 7.19
CA ALA A 119 -1.59 -10.14 6.75
C ALA A 119 -2.90 -9.45 7.12
N ALA A 120 -4.06 -10.13 7.01
CA ALA A 120 -5.36 -9.59 7.36
C ALA A 120 -5.46 -9.25 8.86
N LEU A 121 -4.94 -10.11 9.74
CA LEU A 121 -4.89 -9.83 11.18
C LEU A 121 -4.05 -8.59 11.49
N LEU A 122 -2.87 -8.48 10.87
CA LEU A 122 -1.99 -7.32 11.02
C LEU A 122 -2.63 -6.04 10.48
N GLY A 123 -3.21 -6.10 9.29
CA GLY A 123 -3.89 -4.98 8.64
C GLY A 123 -5.12 -4.50 9.42
N PHE A 124 -5.82 -5.42 10.10
CA PHE A 124 -6.94 -5.06 10.97
C PHE A 124 -6.49 -4.25 12.21
N LEU A 125 -5.30 -4.51 12.74
CA LEU A 125 -4.71 -3.69 13.81
C LEU A 125 -4.43 -2.25 13.34
N ASP A 126 -3.90 -2.10 12.12
CA ASP A 126 -3.62 -0.81 11.48
C ASP A 126 -4.93 -0.07 11.14
N TYR A 127 -5.93 -0.78 10.60
CA TYR A 127 -7.27 -0.26 10.34
C TYR A 127 -7.90 0.37 11.60
N GLY A 128 -7.73 -0.28 12.76
CA GLY A 128 -8.21 0.23 14.04
C GLY A 128 -7.56 1.54 14.50
N GLN A 129 -6.43 1.96 13.90
CA GLN A 129 -5.78 3.24 14.16
C GLN A 129 -6.36 4.40 13.33
N ILE A 130 -7.07 4.10 12.24
CA ILE A 130 -7.66 5.11 11.37
C ILE A 130 -8.95 5.66 12.01
N PRO A 131 -9.09 6.99 12.22
CA PRO A 131 -10.30 7.57 12.80
C PRO A 131 -11.56 7.28 11.96
N ALA A 132 -12.68 6.99 12.62
CA ALA A 132 -13.96 6.78 11.96
C ALA A 132 -14.47 8.07 11.28
N GLY A 133 -15.32 7.93 10.26
CA GLY A 133 -15.89 9.07 9.52
C GLY A 133 -14.93 9.76 8.54
N THR A 134 -13.69 9.30 8.44
CA THR A 134 -12.69 9.88 7.51
C THR A 134 -12.71 9.19 6.14
N ARG A 135 -12.27 9.92 5.11
CA ARG A 135 -12.00 9.34 3.77
C ARG A 135 -10.99 8.19 3.84
N ALA A 136 -9.96 8.31 4.68
CA ALA A 136 -8.98 7.25 4.89
C ALA A 136 -9.65 5.97 5.41
N ARG A 137 -10.59 6.07 6.36
CA ARG A 137 -11.32 4.92 6.90
C ARG A 137 -12.20 4.24 5.84
N MET A 138 -12.85 5.03 5.00
CA MET A 138 -13.65 4.51 3.89
C MET A 138 -12.78 3.72 2.91
N VAL A 139 -11.69 4.31 2.42
CA VAL A 139 -10.75 3.64 1.50
C VAL A 139 -10.16 2.39 2.13
N ALA A 140 -9.77 2.44 3.41
CA ALA A 140 -9.26 1.28 4.15
C ALA A 140 -10.31 0.16 4.28
N THR A 141 -11.58 0.51 4.44
CA THR A 141 -12.68 -0.47 4.52
C THR A 141 -12.88 -1.15 3.16
N VAL A 142 -12.91 -0.38 2.07
CA VAL A 142 -13.03 -0.93 0.71
C VAL A 142 -11.84 -1.84 0.39
N HIS A 143 -10.62 -1.40 0.69
CA HIS A 143 -9.40 -2.20 0.54
C HIS A 143 -9.46 -3.51 1.32
N MET A 144 -9.86 -3.46 2.59
CA MET A 144 -9.99 -4.66 3.44
C MET A 144 -11.03 -5.63 2.87
N VAL A 145 -12.23 -5.15 2.54
CA VAL A 145 -13.31 -6.00 1.98
C VAL A 145 -12.89 -6.62 0.66
N ALA A 146 -12.28 -5.85 -0.25
CA ALA A 146 -11.78 -6.38 -1.53
C ALA A 146 -10.78 -7.53 -1.33
N ASN A 147 -9.83 -7.38 -0.40
CA ASN A 147 -8.85 -8.44 -0.12
C ASN A 147 -9.47 -9.66 0.57
N LEU A 148 -10.46 -9.50 1.45
CA LEU A 148 -11.19 -10.63 2.04
C LEU A 148 -11.98 -11.39 0.97
N VAL A 149 -12.58 -10.69 0.00
CA VAL A 149 -13.24 -11.32 -1.14
C VAL A 149 -12.23 -12.08 -2.00
N ALA A 150 -11.08 -11.49 -2.32
CA ALA A 150 -10.02 -12.18 -3.08
C ALA A 150 -9.50 -13.43 -2.33
N MET A 151 -9.29 -13.32 -1.02
CA MET A 151 -8.90 -14.46 -0.17
C MET A 151 -9.94 -15.59 -0.23
N ALA A 152 -11.23 -15.26 -0.16
CA ALA A 152 -12.30 -16.24 -0.28
C ALA A 152 -12.32 -16.90 -1.67
N LEU A 153 -12.08 -16.15 -2.74
CA LEU A 153 -12.00 -16.71 -4.10
C LEU A 153 -10.80 -17.64 -4.27
N PHE A 154 -9.63 -17.32 -3.70
CA PHE A 154 -8.50 -18.25 -3.67
C PHE A 154 -8.80 -19.52 -2.87
N ALA A 155 -9.54 -19.42 -1.77
CA ALA A 155 -9.99 -20.59 -1.02
C ALA A 155 -10.96 -21.46 -1.86
N VAL A 156 -11.90 -20.84 -2.57
CA VAL A 156 -12.79 -21.53 -3.51
C VAL A 156 -12.00 -22.21 -4.63
N SER A 157 -11.01 -21.52 -5.23
CA SER A 157 -10.11 -22.09 -6.23
C SER A 157 -9.38 -23.33 -5.69
N LEU A 158 -8.85 -23.26 -4.47
CA LEU A 158 -8.18 -24.39 -3.83
C LEU A 158 -9.11 -25.59 -3.63
N VAL A 159 -10.34 -25.35 -3.17
CA VAL A 159 -11.36 -26.39 -3.01
C VAL A 159 -11.72 -27.04 -4.34
N ILE A 160 -11.89 -26.26 -5.41
CA ILE A 160 -12.16 -26.80 -6.76
C ILE A 160 -11.00 -27.70 -7.22
N ARG A 161 -9.75 -27.25 -7.04
CA ARG A 161 -8.57 -28.06 -7.40
C ARG A 161 -8.51 -29.36 -6.62
N TRP A 162 -8.82 -29.30 -5.32
CA TRP A 162 -8.85 -30.48 -4.44
C TRP A 162 -9.81 -31.56 -4.96
N PHE A 163 -11.00 -31.17 -5.41
CA PHE A 163 -11.96 -32.13 -5.97
C PHE A 163 -11.66 -32.54 -7.41
N ALA A 164 -10.86 -31.78 -8.15
CA ALA A 164 -10.47 -32.09 -9.52
C ALA A 164 -9.29 -33.08 -9.61
N GLY A 165 -8.60 -33.39 -8.51
CA GLY A 165 -7.60 -34.47 -8.45
C GLY A 165 -6.15 -34.09 -8.78
N PHE A 166 -5.86 -32.82 -9.07
CA PHE A 166 -4.52 -32.29 -9.36
C PHE A 166 -3.75 -32.93 -10.54
N ASP A 167 -4.25 -33.97 -11.20
CA ASP A 167 -3.55 -34.57 -12.35
C ASP A 167 -3.60 -33.68 -13.59
N GLU A 168 -4.72 -32.97 -13.77
CA GLU A 168 -4.95 -32.04 -14.88
C GLU A 168 -5.31 -30.63 -14.38
N ILE A 169 -5.16 -29.65 -15.28
CA ILE A 169 -5.52 -28.27 -14.99
C ILE A 169 -7.04 -28.09 -14.95
N SER A 170 -7.53 -27.53 -13.85
CA SER A 170 -8.91 -27.03 -13.77
C SER A 170 -8.99 -25.60 -14.33
N VAL A 171 -9.49 -25.47 -15.56
CA VAL A 171 -9.73 -24.15 -16.21
C VAL A 171 -10.59 -23.24 -15.33
N PHE A 172 -11.61 -23.81 -14.68
CA PHE A 172 -12.49 -23.04 -13.81
C PHE A 172 -11.75 -22.50 -12.57
N ALA A 173 -10.97 -23.33 -11.88
CA ALA A 173 -10.16 -22.87 -10.74
C ALA A 173 -9.12 -21.82 -11.15
N PHE A 174 -8.51 -21.99 -12.33
CA PHE A 174 -7.58 -21.03 -12.90
C PHE A 174 -8.25 -19.66 -13.13
N VAL A 175 -9.43 -19.64 -13.78
CA VAL A 175 -10.18 -18.39 -14.01
C VAL A 175 -10.58 -17.72 -12.68
N VAL A 176 -11.01 -18.49 -11.68
CA VAL A 176 -11.30 -17.96 -10.33
C VAL A 176 -10.05 -17.33 -9.70
N SER A 177 -8.89 -17.97 -9.81
CA SER A 177 -7.61 -17.41 -9.35
C SER A 177 -7.24 -16.11 -10.08
N LEU A 178 -7.46 -16.03 -11.40
CA LEU A 178 -7.21 -14.80 -12.16
C LEU A 178 -8.10 -13.64 -11.71
N ILE A 179 -9.39 -13.89 -11.49
CA ILE A 179 -10.33 -12.88 -10.97
C ILE A 179 -9.90 -12.42 -9.58
N ALA A 180 -9.55 -13.37 -8.70
CA ALA A 180 -9.05 -13.06 -7.36
C ALA A 180 -7.78 -12.19 -7.42
N MET A 181 -6.83 -12.54 -8.29
CA MET A 181 -5.59 -11.79 -8.47
C MET A 181 -5.82 -10.39 -9.04
N ALA A 182 -6.79 -10.23 -9.96
CA ALA A 182 -7.18 -8.92 -10.46
C ALA A 182 -7.75 -8.02 -9.34
N ILE A 183 -8.56 -8.60 -8.43
CA ILE A 183 -9.06 -7.90 -7.25
C ILE A 183 -7.90 -7.50 -6.32
N VAL A 184 -6.94 -8.38 -6.08
CA VAL A 184 -5.72 -8.06 -5.30
C VAL A 184 -4.96 -6.89 -5.93
N GLY A 185 -4.75 -6.93 -7.26
CA GLY A 185 -4.08 -5.85 -7.99
C GLY A 185 -4.81 -4.51 -7.87
N GLY A 186 -6.13 -4.48 -8.10
CA GLY A 186 -6.95 -3.27 -7.95
C GLY A 186 -6.97 -2.76 -6.50
N SER A 187 -7.05 -3.67 -5.53
CA SER A 187 -6.98 -3.32 -4.10
C SER A 187 -5.61 -2.77 -3.71
N GLY A 188 -4.54 -3.19 -4.39
CA GLY A 188 -3.17 -2.67 -4.20
C GLY A 188 -3.07 -1.16 -4.42
N ALA A 189 -3.80 -0.61 -5.40
CA ALA A 189 -3.87 0.84 -5.62
C ALA A 189 -4.47 1.59 -4.41
N LEU A 190 -5.49 1.01 -3.77
CA LEU A 190 -6.09 1.56 -2.55
C LEU A 190 -5.12 1.49 -1.36
N GLY A 191 -4.34 0.41 -1.26
CA GLY A 191 -3.26 0.28 -0.28
C GLY A 191 -2.18 1.35 -0.47
N GLY A 192 -1.82 1.61 -1.73
CA GLY A 192 -0.91 2.69 -2.11
C GLY A 192 -1.45 4.07 -1.72
N GLU A 193 -2.73 4.36 -2.00
CA GLU A 193 -3.38 5.61 -1.59
C GLU A 193 -3.31 5.82 -0.06
N LEU A 194 -3.59 4.76 0.72
CA LEU A 194 -3.52 4.80 2.18
C LEU A 194 -2.11 5.12 2.70
N ALA A 195 -1.09 4.48 2.13
CA ALA A 195 0.29 4.64 2.56
C ALA A 195 0.88 5.97 2.07
N TYR A 196 0.79 6.24 0.77
CA TYR A 196 1.55 7.31 0.11
C TYR A 196 0.83 8.65 0.10
N HIS A 197 -0.51 8.68 0.11
CA HIS A 197 -1.27 9.95 0.13
C HIS A 197 -1.84 10.26 1.52
N PHE A 198 -2.35 9.26 2.24
CA PHE A 198 -2.92 9.47 3.58
C PHE A 198 -1.89 9.27 4.71
N GLY A 199 -0.70 8.74 4.40
CA GLY A 199 0.37 8.56 5.37
C GLY A 199 0.08 7.52 6.47
N VAL A 200 -0.86 6.59 6.25
CA VAL A 200 -1.21 5.56 7.24
C VAL A 200 0.02 4.69 7.52
N ARG A 201 0.41 4.59 8.80
CA ARG A 201 1.59 3.86 9.28
C ARG A 201 2.95 4.30 8.69
N VAL A 202 2.99 5.44 7.98
CA VAL A 202 4.22 6.10 7.54
C VAL A 202 4.71 7.05 8.64
N ALA A 203 6.03 7.27 8.74
CA ALA A 203 6.60 8.24 9.67
C ALA A 203 5.98 9.64 9.46
N ASP A 204 5.84 10.38 10.55
CA ASP A 204 5.39 11.77 10.54
C ASP A 204 6.40 12.69 9.84
N GLU A 205 5.88 13.82 9.40
CA GLU A 205 6.59 14.80 8.60
C GLU A 205 7.77 15.42 9.36
N ASP A 206 7.66 15.55 10.69
CA ASP A 206 8.74 16.06 11.56
C ASP A 206 9.92 15.08 11.60
N GLU A 207 9.66 13.78 11.74
CA GLU A 207 10.67 12.72 11.66
C GLU A 207 11.36 12.71 10.29
N GLN A 208 10.57 12.81 9.21
CA GLN A 208 11.11 12.86 7.84
C GLN A 208 11.99 14.11 7.65
N ALA A 209 11.51 15.29 8.07
CA ALA A 209 12.26 16.54 7.99
C ALA A 209 13.57 16.49 8.80
N ARG A 210 13.55 15.86 9.99
CA ARG A 210 14.75 15.65 10.81
C ARG A 210 15.79 14.79 10.08
N VAL A 211 15.37 13.72 9.42
CA VAL A 211 16.27 12.81 8.69
C VAL A 211 16.88 13.50 7.47
N PHE A 212 16.08 14.20 6.65
CA PHE A 212 16.59 14.90 5.47
C PHE A 212 17.39 16.17 5.80
N GLY A 213 17.06 16.85 6.91
CA GLY A 213 17.79 18.02 7.39
C GLY A 213 19.12 17.70 8.10
N ALA A 214 19.33 16.45 8.51
CA ALA A 214 20.57 16.02 9.14
C ALA A 214 21.72 15.98 8.12
N LYS A 215 22.64 16.95 8.18
CA LYS A 215 23.92 16.87 7.47
C LYS A 215 24.70 15.65 7.99
N ARG A 216 25.06 14.71 7.11
CA ARG A 216 26.01 13.63 7.44
C ARG A 216 27.32 14.29 7.88
N ARG A 217 27.72 14.05 9.13
CA ARG A 217 29.05 14.37 9.64
C ARG A 217 30.03 13.28 9.23
#